data_AF-A0AAJ4SJA4-F1
#
_entry.id   AF-A0AAJ4SJA4-F1
#
_cell.length_a   1.000
_cell.length_b   1.000
_cell.length_c   1.000
_cell.angle_alpha   90.00
_cell.angle_beta   90.00
_cell.angle_gamma   90.00
#
_symmetry.space_group_name_H-M   'P 1'
#
loop_
_entity.id
_entity.type
_entity.pdbx_description
1 polymer ?
#
loop_
_entity_poly.entity_id
_entity_poly.type
_entity_poly.pdbx_seq_one_letter_code
_entity_poly.pdbx_strand_id
1 'polypeptide(L)'
;MKVRPIDILALHLNAGRIEGNEQIYFSSILSNRSHILKSIEILVKADLLKLENSIEISLPKLTKPDLESILKKANLKKSGNKPVLIERIIENIAYINSQNINIDLPTVYIPTTKGQELIEETGYIKHFGEPSSIISMERAQSIINNSTEKNIVDKIEYIYLFEIKRLYQVEPIPKYYHKITNNISFYFQDLADYYKSILEYEKSRKYYHLSQHISIYIDLENLKIDHGHFYNYEGDLKEYSLSNMPYGLSDIYEQLIYIDELTNEQIFELFIGDISEYYTPIKEFSRFFIEGNITKVKKEDMNEVCLNFIKYLEIEYPYEKSKFETSYGHKDYDTTLATNLKTLLDNDVNINVEIVKETGEVYMYISQSERERIFESELIDYITNNEQNSEDN
;
A
#
# COMPACT_ATOMS: atom_id res chain seq x y z
N MET A 1 7.36 23.75 25.84
CA MET A 1 7.28 22.34 25.37
C MET A 1 7.13 22.39 23.86
N LYS A 2 7.88 21.59 23.08
CA LYS A 2 7.84 21.67 21.60
C LYS A 2 6.67 20.86 21.06
N VAL A 3 5.81 21.48 20.25
CA VAL A 3 4.71 20.80 19.54
C VAL A 3 5.31 19.97 18.40
N ARG A 4 4.97 18.68 18.34
CA ARG A 4 5.48 17.72 17.34
C ARG A 4 4.39 17.39 16.31
N PRO A 5 4.74 16.80 15.15
CA PRO A 5 3.75 16.38 14.15
C PRO A 5 2.61 15.53 14.71
N ILE A 6 2.90 14.60 15.63
CA ILE A 6 1.88 13.77 16.27
C ILE A 6 0.88 14.59 17.11
N ASP A 7 1.35 15.68 17.73
CA ASP A 7 0.49 16.58 18.51
C ASP A 7 -0.38 17.41 17.55
N ILE A 8 0.17 17.81 16.40
CA ILE A 8 -0.58 18.47 15.31
C ILE A 8 -1.65 17.53 14.73
N LEU A 9 -1.33 16.26 14.51
CA LEU A 9 -2.32 15.27 14.09
C LEU A 9 -3.45 15.14 15.12
N ALA A 10 -3.11 15.10 16.42
CA ALA A 10 -4.11 15.06 17.47
C ALA A 10 -5.03 16.31 17.46
N LEU A 11 -4.48 17.49 17.15
CA LEU A 11 -5.24 18.72 16.95
C LEU A 11 -6.25 18.58 15.81
N HIS A 12 -5.80 18.13 14.62
CA HIS A 12 -6.66 17.89 13.45
C HIS A 12 -7.81 16.91 13.74
N LEU A 13 -7.53 15.84 14.48
CA LEU A 13 -8.50 14.78 14.73
C LEU A 13 -9.50 15.09 15.84
N ASN A 14 -9.13 15.95 16.80
CA ASN A 14 -9.91 16.16 18.02
C ASN A 14 -10.48 17.57 18.17
N ALA A 15 -10.11 18.52 17.31
CA ALA A 15 -10.79 19.81 17.24
C ALA A 15 -12.30 19.63 17.04
N GLY A 16 -13.09 20.25 17.91
CA GLY A 16 -14.55 20.17 17.93
C GLY A 16 -15.14 18.89 18.53
N ARG A 17 -14.33 17.97 19.08
CA ARG A 17 -14.81 16.76 19.76
C ARG A 17 -15.10 17.01 21.24
N ILE A 18 -16.01 16.21 21.78
CA ILE A 18 -16.36 16.20 23.20
C ILE A 18 -15.22 15.51 23.99
N GLU A 19 -14.83 16.10 25.12
CA GLU A 19 -13.93 15.47 26.09
C GLU A 19 -14.52 14.13 26.55
N GLY A 20 -13.72 13.06 26.51
CA GLY A 20 -14.21 11.70 26.73
C GLY A 20 -14.40 10.88 25.46
N ASN A 21 -14.61 11.56 24.32
CA ASN A 21 -14.94 10.96 23.03
C ASN A 21 -13.86 11.24 21.98
N GLU A 22 -12.59 11.24 22.38
CA GLU A 22 -11.44 11.46 21.50
C GLU A 22 -11.40 10.46 20.33
N GLN A 23 -10.89 10.89 19.18
CA GLN A 23 -10.55 9.97 18.10
C GLN A 23 -9.24 9.28 18.42
N ILE A 24 -9.33 7.99 18.77
CA ILE A 24 -8.19 7.16 19.17
C ILE A 24 -7.83 6.09 18.12
N TYR A 25 -8.64 5.94 17.07
CA TYR A 25 -8.40 4.98 15.98
C TYR A 25 -8.27 5.71 14.65
N PHE A 26 -7.14 6.37 14.45
CA PHE A 26 -6.80 6.99 13.16
C PHE A 26 -5.52 6.41 12.58
N SER A 27 -4.51 6.19 13.43
CA SER A 27 -3.26 5.56 13.04
C SER A 27 -2.78 4.59 14.11
N SER A 28 -1.89 3.67 13.73
CA SER A 28 -1.21 2.79 14.69
C SER A 28 -0.49 3.59 15.80
N ILE A 29 -0.02 4.80 15.46
CA ILE A 29 0.70 5.72 16.36
C ILE A 29 -0.24 6.36 17.40
N LEU A 30 -1.52 6.56 17.06
CA LEU A 30 -2.54 7.15 17.93
C LEU A 30 -3.48 6.14 18.61
N SER A 31 -3.17 4.85 18.51
CA SER A 31 -4.00 3.73 19.01
C SER A 31 -4.21 3.68 20.53
N ASN A 32 -3.62 4.60 21.29
CA ASN A 32 -3.73 4.64 22.75
C ASN A 32 -4.27 5.99 23.23
N ARG A 33 -5.40 5.96 23.95
CA ARG A 33 -6.04 7.14 24.54
C ARG A 33 -5.09 7.97 25.40
N SER A 34 -4.20 7.33 26.16
CA SER A 34 -3.22 8.05 27.00
C SER A 34 -2.22 8.87 26.18
N HIS A 35 -1.91 8.46 24.94
CA HIS A 35 -1.05 9.24 24.04
C HIS A 35 -1.78 10.47 23.51
N ILE A 36 -3.04 10.29 23.08
CA ILE A 36 -3.89 11.41 22.65
C ILE A 36 -4.05 12.45 23.76
N LEU A 37 -4.37 12.02 24.99
CA LEU A 37 -4.55 12.95 26.11
C LEU A 37 -3.27 13.73 26.42
N LYS A 38 -2.09 13.09 26.35
CA LYS A 38 -0.81 13.80 26.47
C LYS A 38 -0.61 14.84 25.37
N SER A 39 -0.95 14.53 24.13
CA SER A 39 -0.90 15.50 23.02
C SER A 39 -1.89 16.65 23.23
N ILE A 40 -3.11 16.37 23.68
CA ILE A 40 -4.11 17.39 24.04
C ILE A 40 -3.58 18.31 25.14
N GLU A 41 -2.98 17.78 26.21
CA GLU A 41 -2.37 18.60 27.25
C GLU A 41 -1.25 19.51 26.71
N ILE A 42 -0.43 19.01 25.78
CA ILE A 42 0.62 19.80 25.12
C ILE A 42 -0.01 20.93 24.32
N LEU A 43 -1.06 20.65 23.55
CA LEU A 43 -1.77 21.64 22.73
C LEU A 43 -2.43 22.72 23.59
N VAL A 44 -3.01 22.36 24.73
CA VAL A 44 -3.60 23.31 25.69
C VAL A 44 -2.51 24.19 26.32
N LYS A 45 -1.41 23.60 26.78
CA LYS A 45 -0.25 24.35 27.32
C LYS A 45 0.40 25.27 26.28
N ALA A 46 0.28 24.92 24.99
CA ALA A 46 0.79 25.70 23.87
C ALA A 46 -0.19 26.77 23.37
N ASP A 47 -1.37 26.94 24.00
CA ASP A 47 -2.40 27.88 23.55
C ASP A 47 -2.89 27.63 22.11
N LEU A 48 -2.91 26.35 21.70
CA LEU A 48 -3.43 25.90 20.40
C LEU A 48 -4.83 25.29 20.51
N LEU A 49 -5.18 24.80 21.70
CA LEU A 49 -6.48 24.20 22.00
C LEU A 49 -6.95 24.70 23.36
N LYS A 50 -8.26 24.89 23.52
CA LYS A 50 -8.88 25.20 24.81
C LYS A 50 -10.06 24.26 25.05
N LEU A 51 -10.37 24.02 26.32
CA LEU A 51 -11.57 23.31 26.74
C LEU A 51 -12.67 24.33 27.00
N GLU A 52 -13.82 24.16 26.38
CA GLU A 52 -14.95 25.08 26.53
C GLU A 52 -16.26 24.32 26.70
N ASN A 53 -17.12 24.83 27.57
CA ASN A 53 -18.44 24.26 27.87
C ASN A 53 -19.57 25.30 27.74
N SER A 54 -19.36 26.35 26.96
CA SER A 54 -20.36 27.40 26.71
C SER A 54 -21.56 26.86 25.95
N ILE A 55 -22.72 27.50 26.12
CA ILE A 55 -23.98 27.05 25.50
C ILE A 55 -23.85 27.03 23.98
N GLU A 56 -23.24 28.07 23.42
CA GLU A 56 -23.06 28.26 21.99
C GLU A 56 -22.27 27.09 21.35
N ILE A 57 -21.30 26.55 22.08
CA ILE A 57 -20.40 25.50 21.60
C ILE A 57 -20.92 24.10 21.94
N SER A 58 -21.39 23.91 23.18
CA SER A 58 -21.68 22.59 23.74
C SER A 58 -23.12 22.13 23.48
N LEU A 59 -24.08 23.05 23.42
CA LEU A 59 -25.49 22.69 23.19
C LEU A 59 -25.69 21.98 21.83
N PRO A 60 -25.04 22.39 20.73
CA PRO A 60 -25.12 21.65 19.46
C PRO A 60 -24.58 20.22 19.52
N LYS A 61 -23.74 19.88 20.51
CA LYS A 61 -23.15 18.54 20.67
C LYS A 61 -24.09 17.54 21.35
N LEU A 62 -25.11 18.02 22.06
CA LEU A 62 -26.12 17.15 22.68
C LEU A 62 -26.94 16.36 21.64
N THR A 63 -27.43 15.20 22.04
CA THR A 63 -28.31 14.40 21.18
C THR A 63 -29.71 15.04 21.12
N LYS A 64 -30.51 14.69 20.10
CA LYS A 64 -31.89 15.17 20.01
C LYS A 64 -32.71 14.81 21.27
N PRO A 65 -32.66 13.58 21.81
CA PRO A 65 -33.30 13.24 23.08
C PRO A 65 -32.89 14.13 24.26
N ASP A 66 -31.61 14.49 24.38
CA ASP A 66 -31.13 15.36 25.47
C ASP A 66 -31.76 16.75 25.38
N LEU A 67 -31.81 17.31 24.17
CA LEU A 67 -32.44 18.62 23.90
C LEU A 67 -33.95 18.59 24.19
N GLU A 68 -34.64 17.53 23.77
CA GLU A 68 -36.07 17.34 24.09
C GLU A 68 -36.31 17.21 25.59
N SER A 69 -35.40 16.57 26.32
CA SER A 69 -35.45 16.43 27.77
C SER A 69 -35.34 17.78 28.49
N ILE A 70 -34.39 18.63 28.07
CA ILE A 70 -34.23 20.00 28.59
C ILE A 70 -35.52 20.80 28.39
N LEU A 71 -36.05 20.83 27.15
CA LEU A 71 -37.29 21.53 26.83
C LEU A 71 -38.50 20.99 27.60
N LYS A 72 -38.60 19.67 27.75
CA LYS A 72 -39.67 19.01 28.52
C LYS A 72 -39.63 19.42 29.99
N LYS A 73 -38.44 19.44 30.62
CA LYS A 73 -38.28 19.87 32.02
C LYS A 73 -38.72 21.33 32.21
N ALA A 74 -38.50 22.18 31.21
CA ALA A 74 -38.91 23.58 31.20
C ALA A 74 -40.36 23.81 30.77
N ASN A 75 -41.16 22.75 30.56
CA ASN A 75 -42.52 22.84 29.99
C ASN A 75 -42.59 23.58 28.64
N LEU A 76 -41.50 23.56 27.86
CA LEU A 76 -41.43 24.13 26.52
C LEU A 76 -41.78 23.08 25.46
N LYS A 77 -42.17 23.55 24.27
CA LYS A 77 -42.43 22.67 23.12
C LYS A 77 -41.18 21.85 22.79
N LYS A 78 -41.29 20.52 22.80
CA LYS A 78 -40.19 19.59 22.50
C LYS A 78 -40.18 19.06 21.07
N SER A 79 -41.19 19.37 20.24
CA SER A 79 -41.22 18.90 18.85
C SER A 79 -40.40 19.81 17.93
N GLY A 80 -39.76 19.20 16.93
CA GLY A 80 -38.90 19.87 15.95
C GLY A 80 -37.75 18.99 15.47
N ASN A 81 -36.98 19.52 14.51
CA ASN A 81 -35.66 19.00 14.17
C ASN A 81 -34.60 19.58 15.14
N LYS A 82 -33.39 19.00 15.15
CA LYS A 82 -32.34 19.37 16.12
C LYS A 82 -32.01 20.87 16.14
N PRO A 83 -31.82 21.57 15.00
CA PRO A 83 -31.55 23.02 14.99
C PRO A 83 -32.65 23.84 15.67
N VAL A 84 -33.92 23.54 15.38
CA VAL A 84 -35.07 24.23 15.99
C VAL A 84 -35.14 24.01 17.51
N LEU A 85 -34.72 22.83 17.99
CA LEU A 85 -34.66 22.59 19.45
C LEU A 85 -33.54 23.39 20.10
N ILE A 86 -32.37 23.49 19.46
CA ILE A 86 -31.22 24.27 19.93
C ILE A 86 -31.60 25.75 20.03
N GLU A 87 -32.13 26.31 18.94
CA GLU A 87 -32.55 27.72 18.88
C GLU A 87 -33.57 28.04 19.97
N ARG A 88 -34.58 27.17 20.14
CA ARG A 88 -35.58 27.33 21.22
C ARG A 88 -34.96 27.34 22.61
N ILE A 89 -33.95 26.51 22.87
CA ILE A 89 -33.24 26.51 24.16
C ILE A 89 -32.47 27.82 24.33
N ILE A 90 -31.78 28.30 23.29
CA ILE A 90 -31.02 29.56 23.32
C ILE A 90 -31.96 30.75 23.58
N GLU A 91 -33.05 30.87 22.82
CA GLU A 91 -34.04 31.95 22.97
C GLU A 91 -34.69 31.99 24.36
N ASN A 92 -34.81 30.83 25.03
CA ASN A 92 -35.47 30.69 26.31
C ASN A 92 -34.49 30.43 27.46
N ILE A 93 -33.19 30.65 27.28
CA ILE A 93 -32.18 30.21 28.25
C ILE A 93 -32.34 30.88 29.62
N ALA A 94 -32.67 32.18 29.64
CA ALA A 94 -32.91 32.91 30.89
C ALA A 94 -34.10 32.32 31.66
N TYR A 95 -35.16 31.94 30.94
CA TYR A 95 -36.31 31.26 31.53
C TYR A 95 -35.94 29.88 32.06
N ILE A 96 -35.24 29.06 31.27
CA ILE A 96 -34.80 27.71 31.68
C ILE A 96 -33.93 27.79 32.95
N ASN A 97 -32.99 28.74 32.99
CA ASN A 97 -32.14 28.98 34.17
C ASN A 97 -32.98 29.42 35.39
N SER A 98 -33.99 30.28 35.21
CA SER A 98 -34.90 30.70 36.29
C SER A 98 -35.68 29.54 36.91
N GLN A 99 -35.87 28.44 36.17
CA GLN A 99 -36.54 27.23 36.66
C GLN A 99 -35.59 26.28 37.40
N ASN A 100 -34.34 26.70 37.67
CA ASN A 100 -33.27 25.87 38.27
C ASN A 100 -33.02 24.55 37.50
N ILE A 101 -33.25 24.55 36.18
CA ILE A 101 -32.97 23.41 35.32
C ILE A 101 -31.49 23.45 34.96
N ASN A 102 -30.70 22.57 35.59
CA ASN A 102 -29.30 22.43 35.22
C ASN A 102 -29.18 21.75 33.84
N ILE A 103 -28.49 22.41 32.92
CA ILE A 103 -28.15 21.85 31.62
C ILE A 103 -26.76 21.27 31.72
N ASP A 104 -26.66 19.95 31.64
CA ASP A 104 -25.38 19.25 31.62
C ASP A 104 -24.74 19.42 30.24
N LEU A 105 -23.85 20.41 30.13
CA LEU A 105 -23.16 20.74 28.89
C LEU A 105 -21.83 19.99 28.81
N PRO A 106 -21.60 19.23 27.73
CA PRO A 106 -20.32 18.55 27.55
C PRO A 106 -19.18 19.56 27.35
N THR A 107 -18.00 19.26 27.88
CA THR A 107 -16.78 20.00 27.55
C THR A 107 -16.32 19.63 26.13
N VAL A 108 -15.92 20.63 25.34
CA VAL A 108 -15.51 20.47 23.95
C VAL A 108 -14.10 21.02 23.75
N TYR A 109 -13.29 20.31 22.98
CA TYR A 109 -11.98 20.77 22.52
C TYR A 109 -12.16 21.79 21.39
N ILE A 110 -11.76 23.05 21.61
CA ILE A 110 -11.92 24.12 20.63
C ILE A 110 -10.55 24.69 20.26
N PRO A 111 -10.20 24.76 18.96
CA PRO A 111 -8.96 25.40 18.55
C PRO A 111 -9.00 26.89 18.92
N THR A 112 -7.90 27.42 19.42
CA THR A 112 -7.71 28.88 19.53
C THR A 112 -7.49 29.48 18.14
N THR A 113 -7.41 30.80 18.01
CA THR A 113 -7.03 31.44 16.73
C THR A 113 -5.72 30.88 16.17
N LYS A 114 -4.70 30.72 17.03
CA LYS A 114 -3.41 30.10 16.64
C LYS A 114 -3.56 28.63 16.26
N GLY A 115 -4.42 27.90 16.98
CA GLY A 115 -4.73 26.51 16.64
C GLY A 115 -5.41 26.38 15.28
N GLN A 116 -6.32 27.29 14.96
CA GLN A 116 -7.03 27.32 13.69
C GLN A 116 -6.07 27.65 12.53
N GLU A 117 -5.23 28.68 12.68
CA GLU A 117 -4.16 29.00 11.73
C GLU A 117 -3.24 27.80 11.48
N LEU A 118 -2.85 27.09 12.54
CA LEU A 118 -2.01 25.90 12.42
C LEU A 118 -2.73 24.76 11.69
N ILE A 119 -4.01 24.53 11.96
CA ILE A 119 -4.82 23.53 11.23
C ILE A 119 -4.83 23.86 9.74
N GLU A 120 -5.10 25.11 9.37
CA GLU A 120 -5.12 25.56 7.98
C GLU A 120 -3.75 25.40 7.31
N GLU A 121 -2.67 25.76 8.00
CA GLU A 121 -1.31 25.62 7.46
C GLU A 121 -0.89 24.15 7.31
N THR A 122 -1.37 23.26 8.17
CA THR A 122 -0.87 21.88 8.29
C THR A 122 -1.89 20.81 7.87
N GLY A 123 -2.89 21.16 7.06
CA GLY A 123 -3.89 20.20 6.55
C GLY A 123 -3.30 18.91 5.96
N TYR A 124 -2.12 19.00 5.34
CA TYR A 124 -1.38 17.86 4.80
C TYR A 124 -0.96 16.81 5.85
N ILE A 125 -0.81 17.18 7.13
CA ILE A 125 -0.39 16.24 8.19
C ILE A 125 -1.38 15.09 8.37
N LYS A 126 -2.68 15.33 8.12
CA LYS A 126 -3.68 14.27 8.21
C LYS A 126 -3.41 13.15 7.19
N HIS A 127 -3.05 13.52 5.96
CA HIS A 127 -2.70 12.59 4.87
C HIS A 127 -1.50 11.71 5.24
N PHE A 128 -0.42 12.33 5.72
CA PHE A 128 0.79 11.61 6.14
C PHE A 128 0.69 10.94 7.53
N GLY A 129 -0.42 11.16 8.22
CA GLY A 129 -0.74 10.52 9.49
C GLY A 129 -1.42 9.16 9.34
N GLU A 130 -1.83 8.78 8.14
CA GLU A 130 -2.52 7.52 7.87
C GLU A 130 -1.58 6.30 8.02
N PRO A 131 -2.10 5.13 8.47
CA PRO A 131 -1.27 3.93 8.70
C PRO A 131 -0.46 3.47 7.49
N SER A 132 -0.98 3.70 6.28
CA SER A 132 -0.40 3.26 5.02
C SER A 132 0.57 4.27 4.41
N SER A 133 0.73 5.46 5.00
CA SER A 133 1.55 6.50 4.38
C SER A 133 3.03 6.12 4.38
N ILE A 134 3.64 6.16 3.20
CA ILE A 134 5.08 5.88 3.02
C ILE A 134 5.98 7.01 3.56
N ILE A 135 5.47 8.23 3.62
CA ILE A 135 6.19 9.42 4.12
C ILE A 135 5.72 9.71 5.54
N SER A 136 6.64 9.67 6.51
CA SER A 136 6.29 10.03 7.89
C SER A 136 5.90 11.50 8.02
N MET A 137 5.03 11.83 8.98
CA MET A 137 4.64 13.21 9.27
C MET A 137 5.84 14.11 9.61
N GLU A 138 6.85 13.58 10.31
CA GLU A 138 8.10 14.29 10.60
C GLU A 138 8.84 14.66 9.31
N ARG A 139 8.89 13.73 8.35
CA ARG A 139 9.54 13.96 7.06
C ARG A 139 8.75 14.96 6.22
N ALA A 140 7.43 14.79 6.12
CA ALA A 140 6.51 15.72 5.47
C ALA A 140 6.67 17.14 6.01
N GLN A 141 6.61 17.31 7.34
CA GLN A 141 6.80 18.62 7.97
C GLN A 141 8.20 19.19 7.71
N SER A 142 9.24 18.37 7.74
CA SER A 142 10.60 18.82 7.44
C SER A 142 10.75 19.29 6.00
N ILE A 143 10.07 18.68 5.03
CA ILE A 143 10.11 19.09 3.62
C ILE A 143 9.47 20.48 3.47
N ILE A 144 8.29 20.68 4.05
CA ILE A 144 7.58 21.96 4.00
C ILE A 144 8.38 23.07 4.71
N ASN A 145 8.87 22.82 5.92
CA ASN A 145 9.59 23.83 6.70
C ASN A 145 10.92 24.26 6.08
N ASN A 146 11.56 23.39 5.31
CA ASN A 146 12.84 23.67 4.65
C ASN A 146 12.66 24.09 3.18
N SER A 147 11.43 24.20 2.68
CA SER A 147 11.16 24.59 1.30
C SER A 147 11.52 26.05 1.06
N THR A 148 12.16 26.32 -0.08
CA THR A 148 12.38 27.69 -0.58
C THR A 148 11.20 28.22 -1.40
N GLU A 149 10.24 27.36 -1.73
CA GLU A 149 9.09 27.71 -2.56
C GLU A 149 8.05 28.47 -1.73
N LYS A 150 7.68 29.65 -2.21
CA LYS A 150 6.67 30.48 -1.56
C LYS A 150 5.30 30.11 -2.11
N ASN A 151 4.30 30.03 -1.22
CA ASN A 151 2.90 29.80 -1.57
C ASN A 151 2.63 28.44 -2.24
N ILE A 152 3.14 27.34 -1.66
CA ILE A 152 2.80 25.98 -2.07
C ILE A 152 1.29 25.79 -1.94
N VAL A 153 0.60 25.67 -3.08
CA VAL A 153 -0.87 25.54 -3.15
C VAL A 153 -1.30 24.17 -2.62
N ASP A 154 -0.68 23.11 -3.14
CA ASP A 154 -0.91 21.74 -2.72
C ASP A 154 0.34 21.18 -2.04
N LYS A 155 0.31 21.18 -0.71
CA LYS A 155 1.43 20.68 0.10
C LYS A 155 1.57 19.15 0.00
N ILE A 156 0.51 18.40 -0.28
CA ILE A 156 0.57 16.94 -0.41
C ILE A 156 1.27 16.57 -1.71
N GLU A 157 0.81 17.13 -2.84
CA GLU A 157 1.47 17.00 -4.15
C GLU A 157 2.95 17.40 -4.05
N TYR A 158 3.24 18.56 -3.45
CA TYR A 158 4.61 19.05 -3.28
C TYR A 158 5.52 18.06 -2.55
N ILE A 159 5.05 17.47 -1.44
CA ILE A 159 5.83 16.53 -0.64
C ILE A 159 6.14 15.26 -1.44
N TYR A 160 5.15 14.70 -2.16
CA TYR A 160 5.38 13.54 -3.01
C TYR A 160 6.36 13.84 -4.14
N LEU A 161 6.16 14.94 -4.87
CA LEU A 161 7.04 15.34 -5.97
C LEU A 161 8.47 15.60 -5.49
N PHE A 162 8.65 16.16 -4.29
CA PHE A 162 9.96 16.32 -3.67
C PHE A 162 10.66 14.97 -3.46
N GLU A 163 9.97 13.98 -2.90
CA GLU A 163 10.54 12.65 -2.67
C GLU A 163 10.75 11.86 -3.96
N ILE A 164 9.81 11.91 -4.90
CA ILE A 164 9.92 11.32 -6.24
C ILE A 164 11.17 11.87 -6.92
N LYS A 165 11.36 13.19 -6.95
CA LYS A 165 12.54 13.82 -7.55
C LYS A 165 13.84 13.36 -6.88
N ARG A 166 13.86 13.28 -5.54
CA ARG A 166 15.02 12.81 -4.77
C ARG A 166 15.36 11.36 -5.11
N LEU A 167 14.37 10.48 -5.13
CA LEU A 167 14.54 9.05 -5.43
C LEU A 167 14.96 8.85 -6.88
N TYR A 168 14.32 9.56 -7.81
CA TYR A 168 14.63 9.48 -9.23
C TYR A 168 16.08 9.86 -9.53
N GLN A 169 16.65 10.84 -8.82
CA GLN A 169 18.06 11.22 -8.99
C GLN A 169 19.05 10.17 -8.47
N VAL A 170 18.64 9.35 -7.50
CA VAL A 170 19.50 8.34 -6.88
C VAL A 170 19.40 7.02 -7.63
N GLU A 171 18.17 6.59 -7.91
CA GLU A 171 17.85 5.31 -8.51
C GLU A 171 16.51 5.45 -9.26
N PRO A 172 16.53 5.92 -10.54
CA PRO A 172 15.32 6.14 -11.34
C PRO A 172 14.44 4.90 -11.44
N ILE A 173 15.07 3.73 -11.48
CA ILE A 173 14.41 2.43 -11.49
C ILE A 173 15.03 1.56 -10.39
N PRO A 174 14.24 1.15 -9.37
CA PRO A 174 14.76 0.42 -8.23
C PRO A 174 15.17 -1.01 -8.61
N LYS A 175 16.32 -1.45 -8.10
CA LYS A 175 16.85 -2.81 -8.31
C LYS A 175 16.01 -3.92 -7.68
N TYR A 176 15.21 -3.60 -6.66
CA TYR A 176 14.40 -4.58 -5.93
C TYR A 176 13.02 -4.02 -5.63
N TYR A 177 12.00 -4.73 -6.08
CA TYR A 177 10.60 -4.37 -5.89
C TYR A 177 10.21 -4.19 -4.41
N HIS A 178 10.73 -5.04 -3.52
CA HIS A 178 10.29 -5.11 -2.11
C HIS A 178 10.94 -4.09 -1.16
N LYS A 179 11.85 -3.23 -1.62
CA LYS A 179 12.45 -2.20 -0.75
C LYS A 179 11.54 -0.97 -0.66
N ILE A 180 10.45 -1.10 0.11
CA ILE A 180 9.35 -0.12 0.20
C ILE A 180 9.85 1.33 0.33
N THR A 181 10.75 1.60 1.29
CA THR A 181 11.19 2.98 1.61
C THR A 181 12.07 3.66 0.56
N ASN A 182 12.52 2.95 -0.48
CA ASN A 182 13.31 3.54 -1.58
C ASN A 182 12.78 3.15 -2.96
N ASN A 183 11.59 2.56 -3.04
CA ASN A 183 10.97 2.22 -4.30
C ASN A 183 10.03 3.36 -4.72
N ILE A 184 10.46 4.11 -5.74
CA ILE A 184 9.73 5.26 -6.29
C ILE A 184 8.33 4.90 -6.84
N SER A 185 8.08 3.62 -7.18
CA SER A 185 6.76 3.15 -7.62
C SER A 185 5.69 3.37 -6.56
N PHE A 186 5.99 3.14 -5.27
CA PHE A 186 5.03 3.39 -4.20
C PHE A 186 4.71 4.87 -4.02
N TYR A 187 5.67 5.76 -4.28
CA TYR A 187 5.44 7.20 -4.20
C TYR A 187 4.54 7.69 -5.35
N PHE A 188 4.70 7.12 -6.55
CA PHE A 188 3.76 7.38 -7.64
C PHE A 188 2.37 6.84 -7.31
N GLN A 189 2.26 5.62 -6.78
CA GLN A 189 0.98 5.03 -6.41
C GLN A 189 0.25 5.84 -5.33
N ASP A 190 0.93 6.20 -4.24
CA ASP A 190 0.36 7.02 -3.17
C ASP A 190 -0.11 8.40 -3.67
N LEU A 191 0.64 9.01 -4.58
CA LEU A 191 0.26 10.27 -5.21
C LEU A 191 -0.95 10.09 -6.14
N ALA A 192 -1.05 8.96 -6.84
CA ALA A 192 -2.21 8.61 -7.64
C ALA A 192 -3.47 8.42 -6.78
N ASP A 193 -3.34 7.74 -5.64
CA ASP A 193 -4.41 7.56 -4.64
C ASP A 193 -4.87 8.90 -4.07
N TYR A 194 -3.94 9.83 -3.81
CA TYR A 194 -4.26 11.19 -3.39
C TYR A 194 -5.13 11.91 -4.44
N TYR A 195 -4.72 11.96 -5.71
CA TYR A 195 -5.54 12.61 -6.75
C TYR A 195 -6.89 11.93 -6.96
N LYS A 196 -6.94 10.60 -6.83
CA LYS A 196 -8.20 9.85 -6.86
C LYS A 196 -9.15 10.33 -5.76
N SER A 197 -8.64 10.54 -4.54
CA SER A 197 -9.44 11.00 -3.39
C SER A 197 -10.04 12.40 -3.56
N ILE A 198 -9.41 13.25 -4.38
CA ILE A 198 -9.90 14.60 -4.70
C ILE A 198 -10.52 14.70 -6.10
N LEU A 199 -10.79 13.55 -6.75
CA LEU A 199 -11.44 13.44 -8.06
C LEU A 199 -10.67 14.08 -9.23
N GLU A 200 -9.34 14.17 -9.12
CA GLU A 200 -8.42 14.63 -10.17
C GLU A 200 -7.97 13.45 -11.04
N TYR A 201 -8.89 12.94 -11.86
CA TYR A 201 -8.74 11.65 -12.56
C TYR A 201 -7.52 11.58 -13.49
N GLU A 202 -7.28 12.58 -14.33
CA GLU A 202 -6.16 12.57 -15.29
C GLU A 202 -4.80 12.48 -14.59
N LYS A 203 -4.65 13.21 -13.48
CA LYS A 203 -3.44 13.15 -12.66
C LYS A 203 -3.31 11.79 -11.99
N SER A 204 -4.40 11.26 -11.43
CA SER A 204 -4.40 9.93 -10.82
C SER A 204 -3.96 8.85 -11.82
N ARG A 205 -4.58 8.79 -13.00
CA ARG A 205 -4.19 7.89 -14.10
C ARG A 205 -2.71 7.98 -14.42
N LYS A 206 -2.19 9.19 -14.66
CA LYS A 206 -0.79 9.42 -15.01
C LYS A 206 0.15 8.80 -13.98
N TYR A 207 -0.10 9.01 -12.69
CA TYR A 207 0.78 8.49 -11.65
C TYR A 207 0.63 6.97 -11.44
N TYR A 208 -0.55 6.38 -11.64
CA TYR A 208 -0.66 4.92 -11.69
C TYR A 208 0.08 4.32 -12.89
N HIS A 209 0.02 4.94 -14.07
CA HIS A 209 0.78 4.51 -15.25
C HIS A 209 2.30 4.57 -14.99
N LEU A 210 2.79 5.62 -14.32
CA LEU A 210 4.20 5.72 -13.89
C LEU A 210 4.59 4.61 -12.89
N SER A 211 3.73 4.30 -11.92
CA SER A 211 3.94 3.19 -10.98
C SER A 211 3.98 1.83 -11.71
N GLN A 212 3.05 1.61 -12.63
CA GLN A 212 2.97 0.40 -13.44
C GLN A 212 4.19 0.23 -14.35
N HIS A 213 4.67 1.30 -14.98
CA HIS A 213 5.86 1.23 -15.84
C HIS A 213 7.08 0.70 -15.08
N ILE A 214 7.27 1.09 -13.82
CA ILE A 214 8.36 0.56 -12.99
C ILE A 214 8.19 -0.94 -12.77
N SER A 215 6.98 -1.42 -12.51
CA SER A 215 6.72 -2.86 -12.38
C SER A 215 7.05 -3.61 -13.68
N ILE A 216 6.59 -3.10 -14.82
CA ILE A 216 6.88 -3.66 -16.16
C ILE A 216 8.39 -3.70 -16.41
N TYR A 217 9.12 -2.63 -16.05
CA TYR A 217 10.57 -2.60 -16.22
C TYR A 217 11.27 -3.62 -15.32
N ILE A 218 10.88 -3.73 -14.05
CA ILE A 218 11.45 -4.72 -13.13
C ILE A 218 11.20 -6.14 -13.66
N ASP A 219 9.99 -6.40 -14.16
CA ASP A 219 9.65 -7.68 -14.77
C ASP A 219 10.51 -7.98 -16.01
N LEU A 220 10.84 -6.97 -16.82
CA LEU A 220 11.78 -7.11 -17.92
C LEU A 220 13.22 -7.39 -17.46
N GLU A 221 13.70 -6.71 -16.43
CA GLU A 221 15.05 -6.96 -15.89
C GLU A 221 15.14 -8.35 -15.24
N ASN A 222 14.09 -8.79 -14.54
CA ASN A 222 14.01 -10.14 -14.00
C ASN A 222 14.03 -11.18 -15.12
N LEU A 223 13.30 -10.95 -16.22
CA LEU A 223 13.31 -11.84 -17.39
C LEU A 223 14.73 -12.08 -17.93
N LYS A 224 15.58 -11.04 -17.95
CA LYS A 224 16.97 -11.14 -18.43
C LYS A 224 17.87 -11.98 -17.51
N ILE A 225 17.44 -12.21 -16.27
CA ILE A 225 18.20 -12.93 -15.24
C ILE A 225 17.66 -14.36 -15.08
N ASP A 226 16.34 -14.49 -14.96
CA ASP A 226 15.63 -15.74 -14.73
C ASP A 226 14.27 -15.73 -15.46
N HIS A 227 14.13 -16.62 -16.45
CA HIS A 227 12.90 -16.77 -17.21
C HIS A 227 11.77 -17.39 -16.36
N GLY A 228 12.09 -18.15 -15.30
CA GLY A 228 11.12 -18.84 -14.44
C GLY A 228 10.16 -17.92 -13.70
N HIS A 229 10.43 -16.61 -13.64
CA HIS A 229 9.51 -15.62 -13.06
C HIS A 229 8.13 -15.64 -13.74
N PHE A 230 8.10 -15.78 -15.07
CA PHE A 230 6.86 -15.76 -15.86
C PHE A 230 6.19 -17.11 -16.01
N TYR A 231 6.90 -18.21 -15.80
CA TYR A 231 6.38 -19.56 -16.03
C TYR A 231 6.07 -20.28 -14.71
N ASN A 232 5.05 -21.13 -14.71
CA ASN A 232 4.80 -22.08 -13.62
C ASN A 232 5.75 -23.29 -13.75
N TYR A 233 5.67 -24.24 -12.80
CA TYR A 233 6.52 -25.43 -12.80
C TYR A 233 6.25 -26.40 -13.97
N GLU A 234 5.11 -26.26 -14.65
CA GLU A 234 4.75 -27.03 -15.86
C GLU A 234 5.36 -26.39 -17.12
N GLY A 235 5.88 -25.17 -17.00
CA GLY A 235 6.41 -24.37 -18.11
C GLY A 235 5.36 -23.50 -18.80
N ASP A 236 4.17 -23.35 -18.21
CA ASP A 236 3.12 -22.48 -18.75
C ASP A 236 3.25 -21.06 -18.21
N LEU A 237 2.92 -20.08 -19.05
CA LEU A 237 2.91 -18.68 -18.65
C LEU A 237 1.87 -18.42 -17.55
N LYS A 238 2.30 -17.77 -16.47
CA LYS A 238 1.41 -17.28 -15.41
C LYS A 238 0.61 -16.08 -15.95
N GLU A 239 -0.68 -16.26 -16.23
CA GLU A 239 -1.57 -15.16 -16.67
C GLU A 239 -1.55 -13.94 -15.74
N TYR A 240 -1.42 -14.21 -14.43
CA TYR A 240 -1.31 -13.15 -13.42
C TYR A 240 -0.09 -12.23 -13.67
N SER A 241 0.99 -12.72 -14.27
CA SER A 241 2.17 -11.90 -14.56
C SER A 241 1.89 -10.78 -15.57
N LEU A 242 0.97 -11.00 -16.51
CA LEU A 242 0.59 -9.98 -17.51
C LEU A 242 -0.56 -9.08 -17.07
N SER A 243 -1.23 -9.42 -15.97
CA SER A 243 -2.43 -8.72 -15.49
C SER A 243 -2.30 -8.24 -14.04
N ASN A 244 -1.07 -8.27 -13.51
CA ASN A 244 -0.74 -7.71 -12.22
C ASN A 244 -0.66 -6.19 -12.34
N MET A 245 -1.56 -5.51 -11.63
CA MET A 245 -1.67 -4.06 -11.63
C MET A 245 -1.36 -3.51 -10.24
N PRO A 246 -0.77 -2.30 -10.14
CA PRO A 246 -0.83 -1.52 -8.92
C PRO A 246 -2.25 -1.46 -8.36
N TYR A 247 -2.38 -1.52 -7.04
CA TYR A 247 -3.67 -1.42 -6.39
C TYR A 247 -4.38 -0.12 -6.79
N GLY A 248 -5.66 -0.20 -7.15
CA GLY A 248 -6.47 0.95 -7.57
C GLY A 248 -6.44 1.28 -9.06
N LEU A 249 -5.51 0.70 -9.85
CA LEU A 249 -5.42 0.94 -11.29
C LEU A 249 -6.56 0.27 -12.09
N SER A 250 -7.19 -0.79 -11.57
CA SER A 250 -8.37 -1.40 -12.19
C SER A 250 -9.48 -0.37 -12.46
N ASP A 251 -9.72 0.51 -11.49
CA ASP A 251 -10.79 1.51 -11.54
C ASP A 251 -10.49 2.57 -12.61
N ILE A 252 -9.21 2.85 -12.86
CA ILE A 252 -8.76 3.71 -13.96
C ILE A 252 -9.12 3.05 -15.30
N TYR A 253 -8.76 1.78 -15.49
CA TYR A 253 -9.09 1.08 -16.73
C TYR A 253 -10.61 0.93 -16.92
N GLU A 254 -11.38 0.70 -15.85
CA GLU A 254 -12.84 0.70 -15.93
C GLU A 254 -13.39 2.03 -16.43
N GLN A 255 -12.88 3.16 -15.93
CA GLN A 255 -13.25 4.49 -16.41
C GLN A 255 -12.83 4.70 -17.88
N LEU A 256 -11.59 4.39 -18.25
CA LEU A 256 -11.10 4.53 -19.63
C LEU A 256 -11.93 3.71 -20.63
N ILE A 257 -12.33 2.49 -20.26
CA ILE A 257 -13.03 1.55 -21.14
C ILE A 257 -14.53 1.84 -21.19
N TYR A 258 -15.18 2.01 -20.04
CA TYR A 258 -16.64 2.01 -19.95
C TYR A 258 -17.27 3.39 -19.86
N ILE A 259 -16.50 4.43 -19.52
CA ILE A 259 -17.01 5.79 -19.39
C ILE A 259 -16.41 6.70 -20.48
N ASP A 260 -15.09 6.66 -20.65
CA ASP A 260 -14.40 7.44 -21.68
C ASP A 260 -14.48 6.75 -23.06
N GLU A 261 -14.91 5.49 -23.10
CA GLU A 261 -15.12 4.66 -24.30
C GLU A 261 -13.87 4.61 -25.23
N LEU A 262 -12.68 4.62 -24.64
CA LEU A 262 -11.43 4.58 -25.39
C LEU A 262 -11.18 3.21 -26.00
N THR A 263 -10.67 3.20 -27.22
CA THR A 263 -10.16 1.98 -27.87
C THR A 263 -8.89 1.48 -27.18
N ASN A 264 -8.58 0.18 -27.32
CA ASN A 264 -7.36 -0.41 -26.76
C ASN A 264 -6.10 0.35 -27.20
N GLU A 265 -6.04 0.81 -28.45
CA GLU A 265 -4.89 1.58 -28.97
C GLU A 265 -4.80 2.97 -28.33
N GLN A 266 -5.93 3.65 -28.12
CA GLN A 266 -5.94 4.93 -27.42
C GLN A 266 -5.49 4.79 -25.96
N ILE A 267 -5.88 3.71 -25.27
CA ILE A 267 -5.42 3.43 -23.92
C ILE A 267 -3.91 3.18 -23.89
N PHE A 268 -3.38 2.42 -24.86
CA PHE A 268 -1.95 2.19 -24.97
C PHE A 268 -1.16 3.48 -25.24
N GLU A 269 -1.57 4.29 -26.21
CA GLU A 269 -0.90 5.55 -26.51
C GLU A 269 -1.00 6.56 -25.34
N LEU A 270 -2.10 6.52 -24.58
CA LEU A 270 -2.25 7.31 -23.36
C LEU A 270 -1.25 6.88 -22.28
N PHE A 271 -1.09 5.57 -22.06
CA PHE A 271 -0.06 5.03 -21.17
C PHE A 271 1.34 5.50 -21.59
N ILE A 272 1.68 5.37 -22.88
CA ILE A 272 2.97 5.83 -23.42
C ILE A 272 3.17 7.34 -23.20
N GLY A 273 2.15 8.15 -23.45
CA GLY A 273 2.19 9.59 -23.24
C GLY A 273 2.44 9.97 -21.79
N ASP A 274 1.73 9.32 -20.86
CA ASP A 274 1.83 9.60 -19.42
C ASP A 274 3.25 9.29 -18.86
N ILE A 275 3.88 8.20 -19.32
CA ILE A 275 5.18 7.76 -18.80
C ILE A 275 6.38 8.47 -19.45
N SER A 276 6.20 9.02 -20.65
CA SER A 276 7.29 9.61 -21.45
C SER A 276 7.94 10.84 -20.83
N GLU A 277 7.30 11.47 -19.85
CA GLU A 277 7.91 12.58 -19.10
C GLU A 277 9.05 12.11 -18.18
N TYR A 278 8.97 10.87 -17.67
CA TYR A 278 9.94 10.33 -16.71
C TYR A 278 10.83 9.24 -17.31
N TYR A 279 10.35 8.48 -18.28
CA TYR A 279 11.04 7.27 -18.75
C TYR A 279 10.99 7.14 -20.26
N THR A 280 11.97 6.41 -20.81
CA THR A 280 11.89 5.97 -22.21
C THR A 280 11.00 4.72 -22.28
N PRO A 281 9.85 4.76 -22.98
CA PRO A 281 8.92 3.64 -23.00
C PRO A 281 9.48 2.42 -23.73
N ILE A 282 9.30 1.23 -23.14
CA ILE A 282 9.59 -0.05 -23.78
C ILE A 282 8.31 -0.56 -24.45
N LYS A 283 7.97 0.07 -25.58
CA LYS A 283 6.62 0.00 -26.17
C LYS A 283 6.11 -1.43 -26.38
N GLU A 284 6.88 -2.26 -27.08
CA GLU A 284 6.46 -3.62 -27.43
C GLU A 284 6.25 -4.49 -26.19
N PHE A 285 7.21 -4.51 -25.27
CA PHE A 285 7.09 -5.26 -24.03
C PHE A 285 5.93 -4.75 -23.17
N SER A 286 5.76 -3.43 -23.05
CA SER A 286 4.69 -2.82 -22.26
C SER A 286 3.31 -3.15 -22.81
N ARG A 287 3.17 -3.29 -24.13
CA ARG A 287 1.89 -3.57 -24.79
C ARG A 287 1.19 -4.81 -24.24
N PHE A 288 1.93 -5.89 -23.98
CA PHE A 288 1.37 -7.13 -23.44
C PHE A 288 0.72 -6.94 -22.05
N PHE A 289 1.31 -6.09 -21.21
CA PHE A 289 0.75 -5.79 -19.89
C PHE A 289 -0.49 -4.90 -20.00
N ILE A 290 -0.46 -3.89 -20.88
CA ILE A 290 -1.61 -3.02 -21.10
C ILE A 290 -2.79 -3.80 -21.68
N GLU A 291 -2.55 -4.66 -22.67
CA GLU A 291 -3.56 -5.57 -23.24
C GLU A 291 -4.07 -6.53 -22.17
N GLY A 292 -3.18 -7.15 -21.39
CA GLY A 292 -3.57 -8.03 -20.28
C GLY A 292 -4.46 -7.36 -19.23
N ASN A 293 -4.20 -6.09 -18.91
CA ASN A 293 -5.06 -5.31 -18.01
C ASN A 293 -6.43 -5.03 -18.62
N ILE A 294 -6.48 -4.65 -19.89
CA ILE A 294 -7.73 -4.40 -20.61
C ILE A 294 -8.57 -5.68 -20.65
N THR A 295 -7.99 -6.80 -21.06
CA THR A 295 -8.64 -8.11 -21.13
C THR A 295 -9.18 -8.52 -19.76
N LYS A 296 -8.38 -8.35 -18.70
CA LYS A 296 -8.81 -8.62 -17.32
C LYS A 296 -10.01 -7.76 -16.89
N VAL A 297 -9.98 -6.45 -17.15
CA VAL A 297 -11.09 -5.55 -16.79
C VAL A 297 -12.35 -5.88 -17.59
N LYS A 298 -12.21 -6.23 -18.87
CA LYS A 298 -13.32 -6.70 -19.71
C LYS A 298 -13.83 -8.09 -19.35
N LYS A 299 -13.10 -8.84 -18.52
CA LYS A 299 -13.36 -10.24 -18.16
C LYS A 299 -13.38 -11.15 -19.41
N GLU A 300 -12.50 -10.83 -20.36
CA GLU A 300 -12.26 -11.59 -21.58
C GLU A 300 -11.21 -12.68 -21.34
N ASP A 301 -11.08 -13.62 -22.28
CA ASP A 301 -10.10 -14.70 -22.22
C ASP A 301 -8.67 -14.18 -22.50
N MET A 302 -7.72 -14.52 -21.63
CA MET A 302 -6.30 -14.11 -21.69
C MET A 302 -5.46 -14.92 -22.67
N ASN A 303 -6.01 -16.00 -23.25
CA ASN A 303 -5.28 -16.93 -24.12
C ASN A 303 -4.53 -16.23 -25.26
N GLU A 304 -5.18 -15.31 -25.98
CA GLU A 304 -4.55 -14.63 -27.13
C GLU A 304 -3.38 -13.75 -26.69
N VAL A 305 -3.56 -12.96 -25.63
CA VAL A 305 -2.50 -12.10 -25.06
C VAL A 305 -1.31 -12.93 -24.61
N CYS A 306 -1.57 -14.04 -23.90
CA CYS A 306 -0.52 -14.95 -23.42
C CYS A 306 0.23 -15.63 -24.57
N LEU A 307 -0.48 -16.14 -25.58
CA LEU A 307 0.13 -16.76 -26.76
C LEU A 307 1.01 -15.78 -27.53
N ASN A 308 0.57 -14.53 -27.70
CA ASN A 308 1.35 -13.50 -28.36
C ASN A 308 2.59 -13.11 -27.55
N PHE A 309 2.47 -13.05 -26.21
CA PHE A 309 3.62 -12.78 -25.34
C PHE A 309 4.64 -13.92 -25.39
N ILE A 310 4.21 -15.18 -25.36
CA ILE A 310 5.12 -16.34 -25.48
C ILE A 310 5.91 -16.27 -26.79
N LYS A 311 5.24 -16.03 -27.93
CA LYS A 311 5.92 -15.89 -29.23
C LYS A 311 6.94 -14.76 -29.24
N TYR A 312 6.61 -13.64 -28.59
CA TYR A 312 7.54 -12.52 -28.44
C TYR A 312 8.76 -12.92 -27.60
N LEU A 313 8.54 -13.60 -26.46
CA LEU A 313 9.62 -14.10 -25.61
C LEU A 313 10.52 -15.09 -26.35
N GLU A 314 9.97 -16.03 -27.14
CA GLU A 314 10.77 -16.98 -27.93
C GLU A 314 11.72 -16.31 -28.93
N ILE A 315 11.36 -15.13 -29.45
CA ILE A 315 12.15 -14.39 -30.42
C ILE A 315 13.16 -13.47 -29.74
N GLU A 316 12.71 -12.65 -28.80
CA GLU A 316 13.51 -11.57 -28.20
C GLU A 316 14.29 -12.02 -26.96
N TYR A 317 13.80 -13.05 -26.27
CA TYR A 317 14.36 -13.59 -25.03
C TYR A 317 14.36 -15.12 -25.08
N PRO A 318 15.07 -15.74 -26.05
CA PRO A 318 15.02 -17.18 -26.26
C PRO A 318 15.47 -17.92 -25.00
N TYR A 319 14.55 -18.68 -24.41
CA TYR A 319 14.79 -19.46 -23.21
C TYR A 319 15.31 -20.85 -23.58
N GLU A 320 16.56 -21.15 -23.19
CA GLU A 320 17.00 -22.55 -23.11
C GLU A 320 16.47 -23.15 -21.81
N LYS A 321 15.38 -23.92 -21.91
CA LYS A 321 14.80 -24.65 -20.77
C LYS A 321 15.90 -25.41 -20.05
N SER A 322 16.29 -24.97 -18.86
CA SER A 322 17.26 -25.73 -18.07
C SER A 322 16.64 -27.10 -17.80
N LYS A 323 17.35 -28.19 -18.11
CA LYS A 323 16.85 -29.56 -17.92
C LYS A 323 16.44 -29.85 -16.47
N PHE A 324 16.91 -29.04 -15.53
CA PHE A 324 16.64 -29.16 -14.10
C PHE A 324 16.44 -27.77 -13.50
N GLU A 325 15.23 -27.22 -13.57
CA GLU A 325 14.89 -26.04 -12.78
C GLU A 325 14.87 -26.40 -11.30
N THR A 326 15.85 -25.91 -10.55
CA THR A 326 15.82 -25.88 -9.09
C THR A 326 14.82 -24.81 -8.64
N SER A 327 13.52 -25.09 -8.73
CA SER A 327 12.53 -24.24 -8.10
C SER A 327 12.53 -24.52 -6.59
N TYR A 328 12.89 -23.51 -5.79
CA TYR A 328 12.65 -23.46 -4.35
C TYR A 328 11.12 -23.37 -4.14
N GLY A 329 10.45 -24.50 -4.28
CA GLY A 329 9.01 -24.62 -4.15
C GLY A 329 8.68 -26.07 -3.84
N HIS A 330 8.63 -26.38 -2.55
CA HIS A 330 8.16 -27.67 -2.05
C HIS A 330 6.88 -28.11 -2.79
N LYS A 331 7.01 -29.15 -3.63
CA LYS A 331 5.94 -30.10 -3.93
C LYS A 331 6.48 -31.50 -3.74
N ASP A 332 5.89 -32.14 -2.75
CA ASP A 332 5.91 -33.54 -2.38
C ASP A 332 6.17 -34.53 -3.55
N TYR A 333 7.13 -35.43 -3.29
CA TYR A 333 7.38 -36.79 -3.80
C TYR A 333 8.00 -37.10 -5.18
N ASP A 334 8.13 -36.20 -6.16
CA ASP A 334 8.70 -36.59 -7.49
C ASP A 334 10.07 -35.98 -7.87
N THR A 335 10.67 -35.16 -7.00
CA THR A 335 11.97 -34.49 -7.30
C THR A 335 13.13 -34.95 -6.42
N THR A 336 12.89 -35.91 -5.54
CA THR A 336 13.86 -36.39 -4.55
C THR A 336 13.97 -37.90 -4.62
N LEU A 337 15.15 -38.39 -4.96
CA LEU A 337 15.51 -39.80 -4.86
C LEU A 337 15.97 -40.07 -3.42
N ALA A 338 15.12 -40.71 -2.62
CA ALA A 338 15.51 -41.13 -1.28
C ALA A 338 16.42 -42.36 -1.38
N THR A 339 17.65 -42.23 -0.89
CA THR A 339 18.58 -43.36 -0.81
C THR A 339 19.55 -43.13 0.36
N ASN A 340 20.24 -44.18 0.77
CA ASN A 340 21.21 -44.07 1.86
C ASN A 340 22.64 -44.01 1.31
N LEU A 341 23.56 -43.51 2.14
CA LEU A 341 24.97 -43.33 1.78
C LEU A 341 25.64 -44.63 1.32
N LYS A 342 25.25 -45.77 1.91
CA LYS A 342 25.81 -47.07 1.54
C LYS A 342 25.41 -47.45 0.12
N THR A 343 24.14 -47.30 -0.25
CA THR A 343 23.65 -47.58 -1.61
C THR A 343 24.39 -46.73 -2.65
N LEU A 344 24.68 -45.47 -2.34
CA LEU A 344 25.47 -44.61 -3.22
C LEU A 344 26.92 -45.12 -3.38
N LEU A 345 27.56 -45.49 -2.27
CA LEU A 345 28.93 -46.02 -2.29
C LEU A 345 29.02 -47.37 -3.00
N ASP A 346 28.05 -48.27 -2.80
CA ASP A 346 28.00 -49.59 -3.42
C ASP A 346 27.80 -49.52 -4.95
N ASN A 347 27.42 -48.35 -5.48
CA ASN A 347 27.22 -48.08 -6.91
C ASN A 347 28.23 -47.08 -7.48
N ASP A 348 29.41 -46.99 -6.85
CA ASP A 348 30.53 -46.18 -7.29
C ASP A 348 30.15 -44.70 -7.52
N VAL A 349 29.22 -44.15 -6.71
CA VAL A 349 28.88 -42.73 -6.76
C VAL A 349 29.98 -41.92 -6.11
N ASN A 350 30.55 -40.96 -6.85
CA ASN A 350 31.55 -40.06 -6.30
C ASN A 350 30.88 -38.98 -5.45
N ILE A 351 31.12 -39.04 -4.14
CA ILE A 351 30.61 -38.08 -3.15
C ILE A 351 31.75 -37.16 -2.72
N ASN A 352 31.56 -35.86 -2.92
CA ASN A 352 32.49 -34.85 -2.46
C ASN A 352 32.20 -34.52 -1.00
N VAL A 353 33.29 -34.34 -0.24
CA VAL A 353 33.24 -33.99 1.18
C VAL A 353 34.06 -32.73 1.37
N GLU A 354 33.40 -31.67 1.81
CA GLU A 354 34.04 -30.44 2.26
C GLU A 354 34.00 -30.37 3.78
N ILE A 355 35.12 -30.00 4.38
CA ILE A 355 35.24 -29.81 5.82
C ILE A 355 35.62 -28.35 6.06
N VAL A 356 34.73 -27.62 6.73
CA VAL A 356 35.01 -26.24 7.11
C VAL A 356 36.05 -26.25 8.21
N LYS A 357 37.18 -25.61 7.93
CA LYS A 357 38.38 -25.69 8.78
C LYS A 357 38.17 -25.05 10.15
N GLU A 358 37.32 -24.03 10.21
CA GLU A 358 37.07 -23.22 11.40
C GLU A 358 36.05 -23.87 12.36
N THR A 359 35.02 -24.51 11.82
CA THR A 359 33.90 -25.07 12.59
C THR A 359 33.94 -26.59 12.70
N GLY A 360 34.69 -27.25 11.82
CA GLY A 360 34.68 -28.71 11.68
C GLY A 360 33.41 -29.24 11.03
N GLU A 361 32.54 -28.37 10.49
CA GLU A 361 31.32 -28.79 9.80
C GLU A 361 31.66 -29.54 8.52
N VAL A 362 30.90 -30.60 8.26
CA VAL A 362 31.10 -31.49 7.11
C VAL A 362 29.92 -31.35 6.16
N TYR A 363 30.22 -30.97 4.92
CA TYR A 363 29.24 -30.89 3.84
C TYR A 363 29.51 -32.00 2.83
N MET A 364 28.50 -32.83 2.61
CA MET A 364 28.52 -33.88 1.60
C MET A 364 27.66 -33.47 0.42
N TYR A 365 28.20 -33.56 -0.78
CA TYR A 365 27.45 -33.25 -2.01
C TYR A 365 27.95 -34.08 -3.18
N ILE A 366 27.09 -34.24 -4.19
CA ILE A 366 27.40 -34.92 -5.45
C ILE A 366 27.52 -33.86 -6.54
N SER A 367 28.60 -33.92 -7.33
CA SER A 367 28.84 -32.99 -8.44
C SER A 367 27.77 -33.13 -9.53
N GLN A 368 27.55 -32.07 -10.29
CA GLN A 368 26.53 -32.05 -11.34
C GLN A 368 26.66 -33.22 -12.33
N SER A 369 27.86 -33.51 -12.82
CA SER A 369 28.11 -34.62 -13.76
C SER A 369 27.77 -36.00 -13.18
N GLU A 370 27.95 -36.18 -11.86
CA GLU A 370 27.59 -37.43 -11.18
C GLU A 370 26.09 -37.52 -10.92
N ARG A 371 25.42 -36.39 -10.65
CA ARG A 371 23.96 -36.36 -10.58
C ARG A 371 23.36 -36.78 -11.91
N GLU A 372 23.84 -36.21 -13.02
CA GLU A 372 23.39 -36.57 -14.37
C GLU A 372 23.60 -38.07 -14.64
N ARG A 373 24.76 -38.63 -14.29
CA ARG A 373 25.02 -40.08 -14.40
C ARG A 373 24.03 -40.92 -13.60
N ILE A 374 23.75 -40.55 -12.34
CA ILE A 374 22.80 -41.27 -11.49
C ILE A 374 21.41 -41.24 -12.13
N PHE A 375 20.96 -40.07 -12.57
CA PHE A 375 19.60 -39.90 -13.09
C PHE A 375 19.41 -40.41 -14.54
N GLU A 376 20.48 -40.67 -15.28
CA GLU A 376 20.44 -41.26 -16.63
C GLU A 376 20.77 -42.77 -16.66
N SER A 377 21.03 -43.39 -15.50
CA SER A 377 21.43 -44.81 -15.39
C SER A 377 20.32 -45.71 -14.81
N GLU A 378 20.45 -47.04 -15.02
CA GLU A 378 19.61 -48.09 -14.39
C GLU A 378 19.62 -48.05 -12.84
N LEU A 379 20.43 -47.18 -12.23
CA LEU A 379 20.49 -46.97 -10.79
C LEU A 379 19.19 -46.37 -10.23
N ILE A 380 18.48 -45.53 -10.99
CA ILE A 380 17.13 -45.07 -10.62
C ILE A 380 16.23 -46.29 -10.42
N ASP A 381 16.19 -47.21 -11.38
CA ASP A 381 15.31 -48.37 -11.33
C ASP A 381 15.67 -49.29 -10.15
N TYR A 382 16.96 -49.42 -9.81
CA TYR A 382 17.40 -50.22 -8.66
C TYR A 382 17.05 -49.59 -7.31
N ILE A 383 17.14 -48.26 -7.19
CA ILE A 383 16.82 -47.54 -5.95
C ILE A 383 15.30 -47.49 -5.73
N THR A 384 14.53 -47.26 -6.80
CA THR A 384 13.06 -47.17 -6.74
C THR A 384 12.39 -48.54 -6.49
N ASN A 385 12.95 -49.64 -7.01
CA ASN A 385 12.43 -51.00 -6.79
C ASN A 385 12.79 -51.60 -5.41
N ASN A 386 13.79 -51.06 -4.70
CA ASN A 386 14.15 -51.53 -3.37
C ASN A 386 13.27 -50.94 -2.26
N GLU A 387 12.57 -49.83 -2.50
CA GLU A 387 11.57 -49.31 -1.56
C GLU A 387 10.33 -50.22 -1.50
N GLN A 388 9.86 -50.75 -2.64
CA GLN A 388 8.70 -51.66 -2.69
C GLN A 388 8.91 -52.99 -1.95
N ASN A 389 10.15 -53.47 -1.80
CA ASN A 389 10.44 -54.72 -1.08
C ASN A 389 10.71 -54.52 0.43
N SER A 390 10.67 -53.27 0.91
CA SER A 390 10.91 -52.94 2.32
C SER A 390 9.63 -52.72 3.15
N GLU A 391 8.46 -52.67 2.51
CA GLU A 391 7.15 -52.58 3.18
C GLU A 391 6.53 -53.95 3.54
N ASP A 392 7.10 -55.07 3.06
CA ASP A 392 6.60 -56.43 3.29
C ASP A 392 7.43 -57.27 4.30
N ASN A 393 8.10 -56.63 5.28
CA ASN A 393 8.72 -57.34 6.43
C ASN A 393 8.40 -56.69 7.78
#